data_AF-A0A2M8LCU4-F1
#
_entry.id   AF-A0A2M8LCU4-F1
#
_cell.length_a   1.000
_cell.length_b   1.000
_cell.length_c   1.000
_cell.angle_alpha   90.00
_cell.angle_beta   90.00
_cell.angle_gamma   90.00
#
_symmetry.space_group_name_H-M   'P 1'
#
loop_
_entity.id
_entity.type
_entity.pdbx_description
1 polymer ?
#
loop_
_entity_poly.entity_id
_entity_poly.type
_entity_poly.pdbx_seq_one_letter_code
_entity_poly.pdbx_strand_id
1 'polypeptide(L)' 'MKELLKKTKADIAKDLREKEEALRAWRFALSGAKVKNVREGRAMRKDIARLHSALSMKSE' A
#
# COMPACT_ATOMS: atom_id res chain seq x y z
N MET A 1 -2.46 9.43 8.79
CA MET A 1 -3.35 10.17 7.87
C MET A 1 -2.85 11.59 7.61
N LYS A 2 -2.37 12.34 8.63
CA LYS A 2 -1.76 13.68 8.47
C LYS A 2 -0.59 13.74 7.47
N GLU A 3 0.26 12.72 7.41
CA GLU A 3 1.41 12.64 6.48
C GLU A 3 1.00 12.49 5.01
N LEU A 4 -0.08 11.76 4.73
CA LEU A 4 -0.54 11.46 3.36
C LEU A 4 -1.24 12.66 2.71
N LEU A 5 -1.80 13.57 3.51
CA LEU A 5 -2.47 14.77 3.01
C LEU A 5 -1.48 15.80 2.44
N LYS A 6 -0.26 15.85 2.97
CA LYS A 6 0.82 16.75 2.53
C LYS A 6 1.42 16.36 1.17
N LYS A 7 1.35 15.09 0.79
CA LYS A 7 1.91 14.57 -0.47
C LYS A 7 1.05 14.97 -1.67
N THR A 8 1.66 15.20 -2.84
CA THR A 8 0.89 15.51 -4.06
C THR A 8 0.13 14.28 -4.56
N LYS A 9 -0.91 14.47 -5.38
CA LYS A 9 -1.65 13.34 -5.97
C LYS A 9 -0.73 12.40 -6.76
N ALA A 10 0.28 12.96 -7.44
CA ALA A 10 1.28 12.20 -8.20
C ALA A 10 2.16 11.33 -7.29
N ASP A 11 2.61 11.87 -6.15
CA ASP A 11 3.41 11.11 -5.19
C ASP A 11 2.60 9.97 -4.54
N ILE A 12 1.32 10.23 -4.22
CA ILE A 12 0.44 9.19 -3.66
C ILE A 12 0.20 8.07 -4.68
N ALA A 13 0.06 8.40 -5.97
CA ALA A 13 -0.09 7.40 -7.03
C ALA A 13 1.18 6.57 -7.24
N LYS A 14 2.37 7.17 -7.11
CA LYS A 14 3.65 6.44 -7.13
C LYS A 14 3.78 5.50 -5.94
N ASP A 15 3.54 6.01 -4.72
CA ASP A 15 3.56 5.24 -3.48
C ASP A 15 2.57 4.06 -3.53
N LEU A 16 1.39 4.26 -4.13
CA LEU A 16 0.39 3.21 -4.33
C LEU A 16 0.96 2.06 -5.16
N ARG A 17 1.54 2.39 -6.32
CA ARG A 17 2.09 1.39 -7.25
C ARG A 17 3.23 0.59 -6.62
N GLU A 18 4.12 1.26 -5.89
CA GLU A 18 5.21 0.60 -5.16
C GLU A 18 4.66 -0.37 -4.09
N LYS A 19 3.63 0.03 -3.34
CA LYS A 19 3.01 -0.85 -2.34
C LYS A 19 2.24 -2.02 -2.95
N GLU A 20 1.62 -1.84 -4.11
CA GLU A 20 0.98 -2.93 -4.85
C GLU A 20 2.00 -3.94 -5.37
N GLU A 21 3.13 -3.48 -5.91
CA GLU A 21 4.24 -4.34 -6.32
C GLU A 21 4.83 -5.10 -5.13
N ALA A 22 5.04 -4.43 -3.99
CA ALA A 22 5.47 -5.07 -2.75
C ALA A 22 4.46 -6.12 -2.27
N LEU A 23 3.16 -5.85 -2.33
CA LEU A 23 2.12 -6.83 -2.00
C LEU A 23 2.14 -8.03 -2.95
N ARG A 24 2.40 -7.81 -4.24
CA ARG A 24 2.52 -8.87 -5.23
C ARG A 24 3.73 -9.76 -4.94
N ALA A 25 4.90 -9.16 -4.71
CA ALA A 25 6.11 -9.87 -4.32
C ALA A 25 5.90 -10.66 -3.01
N TRP A 26 5.22 -10.05 -2.04
CA TRP A 26 4.87 -10.70 -0.78
C TRP A 26 3.94 -11.91 -0.98
N ARG A 27 2.93 -11.82 -1.85
CA ARG A 27 2.06 -12.96 -2.20
C ARG A 27 2.84 -14.12 -2.83
N PHE A 28 3.79 -13.83 -3.72
CA PHE A 28 4.67 -14.85 -4.29
C PHE A 28 5.57 -15.47 -3.21
N ALA A 29 6.17 -14.66 -2.34
CA ALA A 29 7.00 -15.15 -1.24
C ALA A 29 6.18 -15.99 -0.23
N LEU A 30 4.91 -15.65 -0.01
CA LEU A 30 3.99 -16.41 0.84
C LEU A 30 3.70 -17.80 0.26
N SER A 31 3.47 -17.88 -1.07
CA SER A 31 3.27 -19.16 -1.76
C SER A 31 4.48 -20.10 -1.65
N GLY A 32 5.68 -19.55 -1.52
CA GLY A 32 6.91 -20.32 -1.30
C GLY A 32 7.23 -20.61 0.17
N ALA A 33 6.29 -20.38 1.10
CA ALA A 33 6.50 -20.50 2.55
C ALA A 33 7.71 -19.70 3.10
N LYS A 34 8.19 -18.71 2.33
CA LYS A 34 9.38 -17.89 2.67
C LYS A 34 9.03 -16.78 3.66
N VAL A 35 7.74 -16.46 3.80
CA VAL A 35 7.24 -15.42 4.71
C VAL A 35 6.97 -16.02 6.09
N LYS A 36 7.75 -15.60 7.08
CA LYS A 36 7.54 -15.97 8.49
C LYS A 36 6.45 -15.12 9.17
N ASN A 37 6.23 -13.90 8.68
CA ASN A 37 5.30 -12.94 9.29
C ASN A 37 4.07 -12.69 8.41
N VAL A 38 3.02 -13.49 8.63
CA VAL A 38 1.75 -13.39 7.88
C VAL A 38 1.00 -12.07 8.17
N ARG A 39 1.28 -11.42 9.31
CA ARG A 39 0.61 -10.17 9.71
C ARG A 39 1.02 -8.98 8.84
N GLU A 40 2.21 -9.02 8.24
CA GLU A 40 2.70 -7.96 7.34
C GLU A 40 1.78 -7.76 6.13
N GLY A 41 1.24 -8.83 5.54
CA GLY A 41 0.31 -8.72 4.42
C GLY A 41 -1.00 -8.03 4.78
N ARG A 42 -1.43 -8.06 6.05
CA ARG A 42 -2.58 -7.27 6.52
C ARG A 42 -2.24 -5.79 6.66
N ALA A 43 -1.04 -5.47 7.13
CA ALA A 43 -0.56 -4.09 7.23
C ALA A 43 -0.43 -3.46 5.83
N MET A 44 0.18 -4.16 4.86
CA MET A 44 0.31 -3.68 3.47
C MET A 44 -1.04 -3.38 2.83
N ARG A 45 -2.03 -4.28 2.99
CA ARG A 45 -3.40 -4.05 2.50
C ARG A 45 -4.05 -2.81 3.13
N LYS A 46 -3.86 -2.60 4.43
CA LYS A 46 -4.39 -1.43 5.15
C LYS A 46 -3.75 -0.13 4.65
N ASP A 47 -2.48 -0.17 4.32
CA ASP A 47 -1.78 1.01 3.78
C ASP A 47 -2.23 1.35 2.36
N ILE A 48 -2.42 0.36 1.49
CA ILE A 48 -2.99 0.56 0.14
C ILE A 48 -4.39 1.17 0.24
N ALA A 49 -5.24 0.65 1.14
CA ALA A 49 -6.57 1.21 1.36
C ALA A 49 -6.52 2.68 1.82
N ARG A 50 -5.60 3.04 2.72
CA ARG A 50 -5.40 4.43 3.15
C ARG A 50 -4.94 5.35 2.02
N LEU A 51 -4.09 4.86 1.12
CA LEU A 51 -3.64 5.61 -0.06
C LEU A 51 -4.81 5.86 -1.03
N HIS A 52 -5.66 4.85 -1.29
CA HIS A 52 -6.88 5.04 -2.07
C HIS A 52 -7.84 6.04 -1.43
N SER A 53 -8.07 5.95 -0.12
CA SER A 53 -8.92 6.93 0.59
C SER A 53 -8.35 8.34 0.46
N ALA A 54 -7.03 8.51 0.58
CA ALA A 54 -6.38 9.81 0.42
C ALA A 54 -6.50 10.37 -1.00
N LEU A 55 -6.45 9.52 -2.04
CA LEU A 55 -6.72 9.93 -3.42
C LEU A 55 -8.17 10.38 -3.61
N SER A 56 -9.12 9.59 -3.10
CA SER A 56 -10.56 9.89 -3.17
C SER A 56 -10.89 11.22 -2.49
N MET A 57 -10.35 11.47 -1.29
CA MET A 57 -10.56 12.72 -0.55
C MET A 57 -9.98 13.96 -1.23
N LYS A 58 -9.08 13.78 -2.21
CA LYS A 58 -8.42 14.88 -2.92
C LYS A 58 -9.05 15.13 -4.30
N SER A 59 -9.86 14.19 -4.80
CA SER A 59 -10.60 14.29 -6.06
C SER A 59 -11.98 14.94 -5.93
N GLU A 60 -12.56 14.96 -4.74
CA GLU A 60 -13.69 15.84 -4.36
C GLU A 60 -13.18 17.19 -3.87
#